data_AF-A0A090W6G9-F1
#
_entry.id   AF-A0A090W6G9-F1
#
_cell.length_a   1.000
_cell.length_b   1.000
_cell.length_c   1.000
_cell.angle_alpha   90.00
_cell.angle_beta   90.00
_cell.angle_gamma   90.00
#
_symmetry.space_group_name_H-M   'P 1'
#
loop_
_entity.id
_entity.type
_entity.pdbx_description
1 polymer ?
#
loop_
_entity_poly.entity_id
_entity_poly.type
_entity_poly.pdbx_seq_one_letter_code
_entity_poly.pdbx_strand_id
1 'polypeptide(L)'
;MAGRHGNKGIVARIVRQEDMPFLEDGTPVDIVLNPLGVPSRMNIGQIYETVLGWAGQKLGQKYATPIFDGANIDQINALTDEAGIPRYGHTYLYDGGTGDRFDQPATVGVIYMLKLGHMVDDKMHARSIGPYSLITQQPLGGKAQFGGQRFGEMEVWALEAYGASSTLREILTVKSDDVIGRAKTYESIVKGEPMPDPGLPESFNVLMHD
;
A
#
# COMPACT_ATOMS: atom_id res chain seq x y z
N MET A 1 -6.41 -4.86 0.28
CA MET A 1 -7.00 -6.21 0.44
C MET A 1 -6.39 -6.87 1.66
N ALA A 2 -7.08 -7.81 2.29
CA ALA A 2 -6.54 -8.59 3.40
C ALA A 2 -7.14 -10.00 3.42
N GLY A 3 -6.39 -11.01 3.85
CA GLY A 3 -6.96 -12.30 4.24
C GLY A 3 -7.24 -12.36 5.74
N ARG A 4 -7.79 -13.50 6.19
CA ARG A 4 -8.13 -13.75 7.60
C ARG A 4 -6.91 -14.09 8.47
N HIS A 5 -5.79 -14.45 7.83
CA HIS A 5 -4.54 -14.86 8.48
C HIS A 5 -3.53 -13.71 8.63
N GLY A 6 -4.01 -12.46 8.75
CA GLY A 6 -3.15 -11.28 8.96
C GLY A 6 -2.37 -10.81 7.73
N ASN A 7 -2.62 -11.41 6.55
CA ASN A 7 -1.98 -11.08 5.28
C ASN A 7 -2.66 -9.85 4.64
N LYS A 8 -2.17 -8.66 4.94
CA LYS A 8 -2.62 -7.39 4.31
C LYS A 8 -1.75 -7.05 3.10
N GLY A 9 -2.35 -6.47 2.07
CA GLY A 9 -1.66 -6.04 0.86
C GLY A 9 -2.37 -4.92 0.10
N ILE A 10 -1.60 -4.21 -0.71
CA ILE A 10 -2.06 -3.18 -1.65
C ILE A 10 -2.14 -3.81 -3.04
N VAL A 11 -3.11 -3.42 -3.86
CA VAL A 11 -3.17 -3.86 -5.26
C VAL A 11 -2.13 -3.06 -6.04
N ALA A 12 -1.10 -3.74 -6.55
CA ALA A 12 0.00 -3.09 -7.27
C ALA A 12 -0.29 -2.94 -8.78
N ARG A 13 -0.92 -3.95 -9.39
CA ARG A 13 -1.23 -3.98 -10.82
C ARG A 13 -2.52 -4.75 -11.05
N ILE A 14 -3.34 -4.24 -11.97
CA ILE A 14 -4.46 -4.97 -12.56
C ILE A 14 -4.00 -5.35 -13.96
N VAL A 15 -4.03 -6.64 -14.26
CA VAL A 15 -3.71 -7.18 -15.58
C VAL A 15 -4.96 -7.74 -16.23
N ARG A 16 -4.90 -7.96 -17.54
CA ARG A 16 -6.01 -8.55 -18.26
C ARG A 16 -6.03 -10.06 -17.99
N GLN A 17 -7.19 -10.69 -18.20
CA GLN A 17 -7.37 -12.11 -17.91
C GLN A 17 -6.43 -12.99 -18.74
N GLU A 18 -6.16 -12.62 -20.00
CA GLU A 18 -5.24 -13.33 -20.89
C GLU A 18 -3.77 -13.28 -20.44
N ASP A 19 -3.39 -12.27 -19.65
CA ASP A 19 -2.03 -12.11 -19.14
C ASP A 19 -1.81 -12.89 -17.82
N MET A 20 -2.87 -13.47 -17.23
CA MET A 20 -2.78 -14.19 -15.96
C MET A 20 -2.28 -15.63 -16.17
N PRO A 21 -1.49 -16.16 -15.22
CA PRO A 21 -1.19 -17.58 -15.19
C PRO A 21 -2.44 -18.43 -15.18
N PHE A 22 -2.44 -19.54 -15.92
CA PHE A 22 -3.60 -20.43 -16.04
C PHE A 22 -3.26 -21.89 -15.75
N LEU A 23 -4.28 -22.63 -15.33
CA LEU A 23 -4.23 -24.06 -15.06
C LEU A 23 -4.26 -24.87 -16.37
N GLU A 24 -3.95 -26.16 -16.31
CA GLU A 24 -4.00 -27.06 -17.48
C GLU A 24 -5.39 -27.13 -18.13
N ASP A 25 -6.46 -26.89 -17.37
CA ASP A 25 -7.83 -26.81 -17.89
C ASP A 25 -8.17 -25.47 -18.57
N GLY A 26 -7.20 -24.55 -18.66
CA GLY A 26 -7.35 -23.22 -19.25
C GLY A 26 -7.89 -22.16 -18.28
N THR A 27 -8.19 -22.52 -17.04
CA THR A 27 -8.74 -21.57 -16.06
C THR A 27 -7.64 -20.61 -15.57
N PRO A 28 -7.76 -19.29 -15.77
CA PRO A 28 -6.81 -18.32 -15.25
C PRO A 28 -7.01 -18.13 -13.74
N VAL A 29 -5.92 -17.80 -13.04
CA VAL A 29 -5.98 -17.46 -11.61
C VAL A 29 -6.47 -16.03 -11.42
N ASP A 30 -7.09 -15.74 -10.26
CA ASP A 30 -7.64 -14.41 -9.96
C ASP A 30 -6.62 -13.47 -9.30
N ILE A 31 -5.81 -13.99 -8.37
CA ILE A 31 -4.89 -13.21 -7.54
C ILE A 31 -3.57 -13.97 -7.38
N VAL A 32 -2.45 -13.28 -7.66
CA VAL A 32 -1.09 -13.78 -7.37
C VAL A 32 -0.59 -13.17 -6.07
N LEU A 33 -0.23 -14.01 -5.11
CA LEU A 33 0.33 -13.60 -3.81
C LEU A 33 1.82 -13.93 -3.72
N ASN A 34 2.60 -13.06 -3.08
CA ASN A 34 4.03 -13.29 -2.87
C ASN A 34 4.25 -14.42 -1.83
N PRO A 35 4.97 -15.52 -2.18
CA PRO A 35 5.19 -16.64 -1.27
C PRO A 35 6.09 -16.30 -0.07
N LEU A 36 6.97 -15.30 -0.17
CA LEU A 36 7.94 -14.96 0.89
C LEU A 36 7.28 -14.49 2.19
N GLY A 37 6.03 -14.01 2.10
CA GLY A 37 5.27 -13.55 3.26
C GLY A 37 4.84 -14.67 4.21
N VAL A 38 4.77 -15.92 3.73
CA VAL A 38 4.25 -17.04 4.52
C VAL A 38 5.29 -17.61 5.49
N PRO A 39 6.50 -17.99 5.05
CA PRO A 39 7.53 -18.50 5.97
C PRO A 39 7.98 -17.45 6.98
N SER A 40 8.09 -16.18 6.56
CA SER A 40 8.55 -15.09 7.43
C SER A 40 7.59 -14.74 8.56
N ARG A 41 6.28 -14.93 8.35
CA ARG A 41 5.23 -14.61 9.35
C ARG A 41 4.61 -15.84 10.00
N MET A 42 5.01 -17.03 9.56
CA MET A 42 4.49 -18.33 10.02
C MET A 42 2.96 -18.45 9.97
N ASN A 43 2.32 -17.79 8.99
CA ASN A 43 0.85 -17.82 8.84
C ASN A 43 0.39 -19.01 7.95
N ILE A 44 0.88 -20.21 8.28
CA ILE A 44 0.72 -21.46 7.50
C ILE A 44 -0.76 -21.81 7.25
N GLY A 45 -1.66 -21.44 8.16
CA GLY A 45 -3.11 -21.61 8.00
C GLY A 45 -3.65 -21.03 6.69
N GLN A 46 -3.02 -19.99 6.14
CA GLN A 46 -3.36 -19.43 4.83
C GLN A 46 -3.24 -20.47 3.71
N ILE A 47 -2.22 -21.32 3.74
CA ILE A 47 -2.01 -22.38 2.75
C ILE A 47 -3.07 -23.47 2.93
N TYR A 48 -3.34 -23.90 4.17
CA TYR A 48 -4.38 -24.91 4.44
C TYR A 48 -5.77 -24.43 4.03
N GLU A 49 -6.12 -23.17 4.30
CA GLU A 49 -7.36 -22.56 3.82
C GLU A 49 -7.45 -22.59 2.29
N THR A 50 -6.35 -22.23 1.61
CA THR A 50 -6.27 -22.19 0.14
C THR A 50 -6.54 -23.57 -0.48
N VAL A 51 -5.89 -24.61 0.05
CA VAL A 51 -6.03 -25.98 -0.46
C VAL A 51 -7.40 -26.56 -0.14
N LEU A 52 -7.88 -26.42 1.10
CA LEU A 52 -9.19 -26.92 1.52
C LEU A 52 -10.34 -26.20 0.78
N GLY A 53 -10.19 -24.90 0.52
CA GLY A 53 -11.14 -24.12 -0.26
C GLY A 53 -11.27 -24.64 -1.70
N TRP A 54 -10.16 -25.09 -2.30
CA TRP A 54 -10.19 -25.66 -3.64
C TRP A 54 -10.92 -27.02 -3.69
N ALA A 55 -10.64 -27.88 -2.71
CA ALA A 55 -11.36 -29.15 -2.56
C ALA A 55 -12.87 -28.91 -2.39
N GLY A 56 -13.25 -27.95 -1.54
CA GLY A 56 -14.65 -27.61 -1.30
C GLY A 56 -15.36 -27.08 -2.54
N GLN A 57 -14.65 -26.29 -3.36
CA GLN A 57 -15.18 -25.81 -4.64
C GLN A 57 -15.45 -26.95 -5.62
N LYS A 58 -14.51 -27.91 -5.76
CA LYS A 58 -14.67 -29.06 -6.67
C LYS A 58 -15.74 -30.04 -6.21
N LEU A 59 -15.85 -30.29 -4.90
CA LEU A 59 -16.85 -31.19 -4.32
C LEU A 59 -18.23 -30.52 -4.11
N GLY A 60 -18.33 -29.19 -4.25
CA GLY A 60 -19.55 -28.45 -3.94
C GLY A 60 -19.91 -28.45 -2.45
N GLN A 61 -18.90 -28.60 -1.58
CA GLN A 61 -19.07 -28.71 -0.13
C GLN A 61 -18.57 -27.45 0.60
N LYS A 62 -19.11 -27.22 1.79
CA LYS A 62 -18.63 -26.17 2.71
C LYS A 62 -18.06 -26.83 3.95
N TYR A 63 -16.91 -26.35 4.39
CA TYR A 63 -16.24 -26.88 5.58
C TYR A 63 -16.31 -25.91 6.75
N ALA A 64 -16.45 -26.47 7.94
CA ALA A 64 -16.31 -25.76 9.20
C ALA A 64 -15.18 -26.43 9.99
N THR A 65 -14.11 -25.68 10.23
CA THR A 65 -12.97 -26.13 11.05
C THR A 65 -12.93 -25.32 12.34
N PRO A 66 -13.19 -25.95 13.51
CA PRO A 66 -13.05 -25.29 14.81
C PRO A 66 -11.65 -24.70 15.03
N ILE A 67 -11.57 -23.63 15.83
CA ILE A 67 -10.34 -22.83 16.02
C ILE A 67 -9.19 -23.63 16.65
N PHE A 68 -9.51 -24.54 17.58
CA PHE A 68 -8.53 -25.31 18.36
C PHE A 68 -8.57 -26.82 18.09
N ASP A 69 -9.53 -27.29 17.29
CA ASP A 69 -9.69 -28.69 16.88
C ASP A 69 -10.01 -28.72 15.38
N GLY A 70 -9.06 -28.22 14.60
CA GLY A 70 -9.20 -28.02 13.16
C GLY A 70 -8.94 -29.29 12.35
N ALA A 71 -9.19 -29.21 11.05
CA ALA A 71 -8.86 -30.30 10.14
C ALA A 71 -7.36 -30.60 10.18
N ASN A 72 -7.01 -31.89 10.31
CA ASN A 72 -5.63 -32.33 10.21
C ASN A 72 -5.21 -32.45 8.73
N ILE A 73 -3.89 -32.52 8.49
CA ILE A 73 -3.33 -32.58 7.13
C ILE A 73 -3.82 -33.81 6.38
N ASP A 74 -3.97 -34.95 7.06
CA ASP A 74 -4.43 -36.20 6.45
C ASP A 74 -5.89 -36.13 5.98
N GLN A 75 -6.75 -35.46 6.74
CA GLN A 75 -8.15 -35.18 6.39
C GLN A 75 -8.22 -34.23 5.18
N ILE A 76 -7.39 -33.19 5.16
CA ILE A 76 -7.30 -32.28 4.01
C ILE A 76 -6.84 -33.06 2.77
N ASN A 77 -5.83 -33.93 2.91
CA ASN A 77 -5.34 -34.74 1.80
C ASN A 77 -6.37 -35.76 1.30
N ALA A 78 -7.15 -36.38 2.20
CA ALA A 78 -8.24 -37.27 1.82
C ALA A 78 -9.31 -36.53 1.01
N LEU A 79 -9.66 -35.30 1.41
CA LEU A 79 -10.60 -34.45 0.68
C LEU A 79 -10.03 -33.98 -0.67
N THR A 80 -8.73 -33.69 -0.76
CA THR A 80 -8.10 -33.35 -2.04
C THR A 80 -8.08 -34.54 -3.00
N ASP A 81 -7.83 -35.74 -2.49
CA ASP A 81 -7.85 -36.98 -3.28
C ASP A 81 -9.27 -37.27 -3.78
N GLU A 82 -10.29 -37.10 -2.93
CA GLU A 82 -11.71 -37.23 -3.30
C GLU A 82 -12.11 -36.19 -4.36
N ALA A 83 -11.63 -34.95 -4.23
CA ALA A 83 -11.86 -33.87 -5.19
C ALA A 83 -11.09 -34.02 -6.51
N GLY A 84 -10.17 -34.99 -6.61
CA GLY A 84 -9.31 -35.18 -7.78
C GLY A 84 -8.32 -34.03 -8.00
N ILE A 85 -7.93 -33.30 -6.96
CA ILE A 85 -6.94 -32.21 -7.04
C ILE A 85 -5.60 -32.64 -6.44
N PRO A 86 -4.46 -32.04 -6.86
CA PRO A 86 -3.16 -32.39 -6.30
C PRO A 86 -3.09 -32.15 -4.79
N ARG A 87 -2.46 -33.08 -4.07
CA ARG A 87 -2.13 -32.91 -2.65
C ARG A 87 -1.30 -31.63 -2.45
N TYR A 88 -1.55 -30.93 -1.36
CA TYR A 88 -0.96 -29.60 -1.05
C TYR A 88 -1.32 -28.48 -2.05
N GLY A 89 -2.20 -28.73 -3.03
CA GLY A 89 -2.56 -27.78 -4.08
C GLY A 89 -1.39 -27.45 -5.02
N HIS A 90 -0.33 -28.26 -5.04
CA HIS A 90 0.82 -28.05 -5.92
C HIS A 90 0.49 -28.49 -7.34
N THR A 91 0.43 -27.53 -8.26
CA THR A 91 0.16 -27.78 -9.67
C THR A 91 1.05 -26.92 -10.56
N TYR A 92 1.23 -27.33 -11.80
CA TYR A 92 1.89 -26.50 -12.79
C TYR A 92 0.92 -25.45 -13.31
N LEU A 93 1.45 -24.25 -13.50
CA LEU A 93 0.79 -23.16 -14.20
C LEU A 93 1.49 -22.90 -15.53
N TYR A 94 0.76 -22.28 -16.45
CA TYR A 94 1.26 -21.81 -17.72
C TYR A 94 1.24 -20.28 -17.74
N ASP A 95 2.24 -19.67 -18.35
CA ASP A 95 2.33 -18.22 -18.51
C ASP A 95 1.31 -17.75 -19.55
N GLY A 96 0.44 -16.80 -19.19
CA GLY A 96 -0.57 -16.25 -20.09
C GLY A 96 0.03 -15.49 -21.28
N GLY A 97 1.25 -14.94 -21.13
CA GLY A 97 1.91 -14.21 -22.21
C GLY A 97 2.57 -15.10 -23.26
N THR A 98 3.29 -16.13 -22.82
CA THR A 98 4.08 -17.02 -23.70
C THR A 98 3.37 -18.33 -24.01
N GLY A 99 2.50 -18.81 -23.13
CA GLY A 99 1.93 -20.15 -23.15
C GLY A 99 2.85 -21.22 -22.58
N ASP A 100 4.08 -20.86 -22.19
CA ASP A 100 5.05 -21.82 -21.66
C ASP A 100 4.72 -22.21 -20.22
N ARG A 101 5.04 -23.45 -19.86
CA ARG A 101 4.87 -23.95 -18.49
C ARG A 101 5.96 -23.38 -17.58
N PHE A 102 5.61 -22.95 -16.37
CA PHE A 102 6.61 -22.58 -15.38
C PHE A 102 7.48 -23.78 -14.97
N ASP A 103 8.76 -23.49 -14.63
CA ASP A 103 9.74 -24.51 -14.24
C ASP A 103 9.36 -25.24 -12.94
N GLN A 104 8.77 -24.50 -12.00
CA GLN A 104 8.41 -25.01 -10.67
C GLN A 104 6.89 -25.01 -10.49
N PRO A 105 6.33 -26.05 -9.82
CA PRO A 105 4.93 -26.06 -9.46
C PRO A 105 4.63 -24.96 -8.44
N ALA A 106 3.43 -24.40 -8.53
CA ALA A 106 2.93 -23.39 -7.60
C ALA A 106 1.79 -23.96 -6.76
N THR A 107 1.60 -23.42 -5.56
CA THR A 107 0.40 -23.69 -4.77
C THR A 107 -0.75 -22.86 -5.32
N VAL A 108 -1.78 -23.54 -5.80
CA VAL A 108 -3.04 -22.93 -6.26
C VAL A 108 -4.17 -23.37 -5.33
N GLY A 109 -5.19 -22.54 -5.21
CA GLY A 109 -6.44 -22.90 -4.56
C GLY A 109 -7.32 -21.69 -4.32
N VAL A 110 -8.27 -21.83 -3.40
CA VAL A 110 -9.32 -20.83 -3.16
C VAL A 110 -9.20 -20.28 -1.75
N ILE A 111 -8.99 -18.98 -1.63
CA ILE A 111 -8.83 -18.29 -0.34
C ILE A 111 -9.87 -17.19 -0.16
N TYR A 112 -10.31 -16.99 1.09
CA TYR A 112 -11.25 -15.93 1.41
C TYR A 112 -10.55 -14.58 1.60
N MET A 113 -10.81 -13.63 0.68
CA MET A 113 -10.21 -12.30 0.67
C MET A 113 -11.22 -11.20 1.05
N LEU A 114 -10.76 -10.25 1.86
CA LEU A 114 -11.51 -9.11 2.36
C LEU A 114 -11.04 -7.80 1.71
N LYS A 115 -11.99 -6.91 1.40
CA LYS A 115 -11.74 -5.52 1.05
C LYS A 115 -11.83 -4.66 2.32
N LEU A 116 -10.72 -4.01 2.69
CA LEU A 116 -10.70 -3.07 3.81
C LEU A 116 -11.09 -1.66 3.33
N GLY A 117 -11.71 -0.86 4.19
CA GLY A 117 -12.13 0.53 3.92
C GLY A 117 -10.99 1.55 3.78
N HIS A 118 -9.78 1.11 3.42
CA HIS A 118 -8.61 1.95 3.28
C HIS A 118 -8.34 2.30 1.81
N MET A 119 -9.29 3.00 1.19
CA MET A 119 -9.26 3.36 -0.22
C MET A 119 -8.25 4.49 -0.49
N VAL A 120 -7.70 4.51 -1.71
CA VAL A 120 -6.74 5.55 -2.14
C VAL A 120 -7.43 6.90 -2.36
N ASP A 121 -8.67 6.89 -2.83
CA ASP A 121 -9.48 8.08 -3.09
C ASP A 121 -9.60 8.98 -1.84
N ASP A 122 -9.71 8.36 -0.67
CA ASP A 122 -9.77 9.07 0.61
C ASP A 122 -8.42 9.62 1.05
N LYS A 123 -7.31 9.05 0.56
CA LYS A 123 -5.94 9.37 0.98
C LYS A 123 -5.24 10.38 0.08
N MET A 124 -5.59 10.46 -1.20
CA MET A 124 -5.00 11.44 -2.11
C MET A 124 -5.36 12.86 -1.65
N HIS A 125 -4.32 13.68 -1.48
CA HIS A 125 -4.42 15.10 -1.15
C HIS A 125 -3.15 15.81 -1.62
N ALA A 126 -3.33 16.96 -2.27
CA ALA A 126 -2.24 17.81 -2.71
C ALA A 126 -2.62 19.27 -2.45
N ARG A 127 -1.61 20.09 -2.14
CA ARG A 127 -1.78 21.52 -1.86
C ARG A 127 -0.66 22.29 -2.52
N SER A 128 -1.02 23.33 -3.26
CA SER A 128 -0.10 24.38 -3.71
C SER A 128 -0.12 25.56 -2.73
N ILE A 129 -1.20 26.33 -2.74
CA ILE A 129 -1.47 27.47 -1.84
C ILE A 129 -2.87 27.27 -1.26
N GLY A 130 -3.10 27.64 0.00
CA GLY A 130 -4.39 27.45 0.66
C GLY A 130 -4.59 28.38 1.84
N PRO A 131 -5.50 28.08 2.76
CA PRO A 131 -5.69 28.89 3.97
C PRO A 131 -4.50 28.77 4.93
N TYR A 132 -4.34 29.81 5.74
CA TYR A 132 -3.27 29.96 6.74
C TYR A 132 -3.87 30.31 8.11
N SER A 133 -3.14 30.01 9.18
CA SER A 133 -3.46 30.39 10.55
C SER A 133 -3.43 31.92 10.71
N LEU A 134 -4.39 32.48 11.46
CA LEU A 134 -4.45 33.93 11.71
C LEU A 134 -3.32 34.41 12.63
N ILE A 135 -2.83 33.55 13.52
CA ILE A 135 -1.81 33.90 14.51
C ILE A 135 -0.42 33.72 13.90
N THR A 136 -0.08 32.48 13.52
CA THR A 136 1.28 32.13 13.10
C THR A 136 1.54 32.28 11.60
N GLN A 137 0.50 32.57 10.80
CA GLN A 137 0.59 32.64 9.33
C GLN A 137 1.10 31.36 8.63
N GLN A 138 1.10 30.23 9.34
CA GLN A 138 1.46 28.90 8.82
C GLN A 138 0.28 28.22 8.12
N PRO A 139 0.52 27.33 7.14
CA PRO A 139 -0.51 26.49 6.54
C PRO A 139 -1.41 25.80 7.58
N LEU A 140 -2.72 25.77 7.35
CA LEU A 140 -3.62 24.94 8.16
C LEU A 140 -3.32 23.45 7.96
N GLY A 141 -3.75 22.61 8.90
CA GLY A 141 -3.57 21.16 8.85
C GLY A 141 -4.80 20.42 8.32
N GLY A 142 -4.58 19.24 7.73
CA GLY A 142 -5.63 18.30 7.39
C GLY A 142 -6.30 18.51 6.02
N LYS A 143 -6.69 17.39 5.38
CA LYS A 143 -7.31 17.37 4.04
C LYS A 143 -8.60 18.20 3.98
N ALA A 144 -9.42 18.15 5.02
CA ALA A 144 -10.72 18.84 5.07
C ALA A 144 -10.61 20.37 4.98
N GLN A 145 -9.47 20.94 5.39
CA GLN A 145 -9.21 22.38 5.38
C GLN A 145 -8.29 22.80 4.24
N PHE A 146 -8.06 21.92 3.26
CA PHE A 146 -7.04 22.13 2.23
C PHE A 146 -5.65 22.43 2.85
N GLY A 147 -5.34 21.72 3.92
CA GLY A 147 -4.16 21.93 4.75
C GLY A 147 -2.87 21.36 4.16
N GLY A 148 -1.74 21.90 4.62
CA GLY A 148 -0.40 21.45 4.25
C GLY A 148 0.04 20.20 5.00
N GLN A 149 1.13 19.60 4.54
CA GLN A 149 1.83 18.56 5.29
C GLN A 149 2.74 19.22 6.34
N ARG A 150 2.84 18.57 7.50
CA ARG A 150 3.80 18.99 8.52
C ARG A 150 5.19 18.54 8.10
N PHE A 151 6.11 19.49 8.00
CA PHE A 151 7.54 19.23 7.98
C PHE A 151 8.05 19.39 9.41
N GLY A 152 8.36 18.28 10.07
CA GLY A 152 8.65 18.23 11.49
C GLY A 152 10.14 18.30 11.80
N GLU A 153 10.43 18.20 13.09
CA GLU A 153 11.80 18.26 13.63
C GLU A 153 12.70 17.14 13.09
N MET A 154 12.17 15.92 12.97
CA MET A 154 12.94 14.79 12.43
C MET A 154 13.30 14.99 10.95
N GLU A 155 12.42 15.61 10.16
CA GLU A 155 12.70 15.94 8.77
C GLU A 155 13.72 17.10 8.64
N VAL A 156 13.71 18.05 9.58
CA VAL A 156 14.74 19.10 9.67
C VAL A 156 16.12 18.48 9.93
N TRP A 157 16.24 17.61 10.93
CA TRP A 157 17.51 16.93 11.23
C TRP A 157 18.05 16.14 10.04
N ALA A 158 17.16 15.51 9.27
CA ALA A 158 17.56 14.82 8.06
C ALA A 158 18.21 15.79 7.06
N LEU A 159 17.60 16.95 6.79
CA LEU A 159 18.19 17.95 5.87
C LEU A 159 19.49 18.56 6.40
N GLU A 160 19.59 18.79 7.70
CA GLU A 160 20.82 19.26 8.34
C GLU A 160 21.96 18.24 8.19
N ALA A 161 21.69 16.95 8.41
CA ALA A 161 22.66 15.88 8.24
C ALA A 161 23.16 15.75 6.79
N TYR A 162 22.29 16.02 5.80
CA TYR A 162 22.68 16.10 4.39
C TYR A 162 23.44 17.40 4.03
N GLY A 163 23.46 18.40 4.91
CA GLY A 163 24.02 19.73 4.61
C GLY A 163 23.17 20.53 3.62
N ALA A 164 21.87 20.23 3.50
CA ALA A 164 20.96 20.85 2.54
C ALA A 164 20.41 22.20 3.05
N SER A 165 21.31 23.14 3.38
CA SER A 165 20.98 24.41 4.03
C SER A 165 20.03 25.29 3.19
N SER A 166 20.23 25.37 1.87
CA SER A 166 19.36 26.14 0.98
C SER A 166 17.93 25.60 0.94
N THR A 167 17.77 24.27 0.87
CA THR A 167 16.46 23.60 0.87
C THR A 167 15.75 23.77 2.21
N LEU A 168 16.48 23.60 3.32
CA LEU A 168 15.92 23.79 4.65
C LEU A 168 15.45 25.23 4.86
N ARG A 169 16.26 26.21 4.44
CA ARG A 169 15.90 27.64 4.50
C ARG A 169 14.62 27.94 3.73
N GLU A 170 14.48 27.41 2.51
CA GLU A 170 13.27 27.58 1.69
C GLU A 170 12.02 26.99 2.36
N ILE A 171 12.13 25.79 2.93
CA ILE A 171 11.02 25.11 3.63
C ILE A 171 10.56 25.90 4.87
N LEU A 172 11.51 26.41 5.67
CA LEU A 172 11.21 27.11 6.92
C LEU A 172 10.72 28.55 6.73
N THR A 173 10.85 29.13 5.53
CA THR A 173 10.52 30.54 5.27
C THR A 173 9.42 30.67 4.22
N VAL A 174 9.79 30.83 2.95
CA VAL A 174 8.90 31.15 1.82
C VAL A 174 7.81 30.11 1.55
N LYS A 175 7.98 28.86 2.02
CA LYS A 175 6.95 27.80 1.94
C LYS A 175 6.01 27.74 3.15
N SER A 176 6.33 28.43 4.24
CA SER A 176 5.58 28.41 5.49
C SER A 176 4.97 29.78 5.78
N ASP A 177 5.59 30.58 6.64
CA ASP A 177 5.05 31.76 7.33
C ASP A 177 5.82 33.06 7.04
N ASP A 178 6.71 33.07 6.03
CA ASP A 178 7.18 34.33 5.44
C ASP A 178 6.10 34.91 4.52
N VAL A 179 5.25 35.79 5.08
CA VAL A 179 4.07 36.35 4.40
C VAL A 179 4.45 37.08 3.11
N ILE A 180 5.49 37.91 3.16
CA ILE A 180 5.94 38.73 2.03
C ILE A 180 6.72 37.85 1.04
N GLY A 181 7.65 37.03 1.54
CA GLY A 181 8.50 36.18 0.71
C GLY A 181 7.69 35.16 -0.09
N ARG A 182 6.62 34.60 0.49
CA ARG A 182 5.73 33.67 -0.22
C ARG A 182 5.02 34.30 -1.42
N ALA A 183 4.49 35.53 -1.26
CA ALA A 183 3.81 36.24 -2.35
C ALA A 183 4.79 36.56 -3.49
N LYS A 184 5.98 37.08 -3.16
CA LYS A 184 7.05 37.36 -4.13
C LYS A 184 7.57 36.10 -4.81
N THR A 185 7.71 35.02 -4.05
CA THR A 185 8.15 33.72 -4.58
C THR A 185 7.17 33.21 -5.62
N TYR A 186 5.86 33.27 -5.35
CA TYR A 186 4.84 32.90 -6.32
C TYR A 186 4.92 33.75 -7.60
N GLU A 187 5.03 35.07 -7.46
CA GLU A 187 5.16 35.98 -8.60
C GLU A 187 6.41 35.68 -9.44
N SER A 188 7.55 35.45 -8.78
CA SER A 188 8.82 35.16 -9.43
C SER A 188 8.76 33.84 -10.22
N ILE A 189 8.14 32.80 -9.65
CA ILE A 189 7.94 31.52 -10.33
C ILE A 189 7.06 31.69 -11.58
N VAL A 190 5.97 32.46 -11.48
CA VAL A 190 5.05 32.69 -12.61
C VAL A 190 5.72 33.48 -13.73
N LYS A 191 6.60 34.44 -13.40
CA LYS A 191 7.31 35.28 -14.37
C LYS A 191 8.61 34.65 -14.89
N GLY A 192 9.11 33.58 -14.27
CA GLY A 192 10.42 33.00 -14.58
C GLY A 192 11.59 33.87 -14.09
N GLU A 193 11.38 34.67 -13.05
CA GLU A 193 12.39 35.52 -12.43
C GLU A 193 13.17 34.76 -11.33
N PRO A 194 14.37 35.23 -10.96
CA PRO A 194 15.12 34.65 -9.84
C PRO A 194 14.32 34.68 -8.53
N MET A 195 14.49 33.64 -7.71
CA MET A 195 13.84 33.54 -6.41
C MET A 195 14.29 34.68 -5.47
N PRO A 196 13.37 35.31 -4.72
CA PRO A 196 13.73 36.37 -3.78
C PRO A 196 14.48 35.80 -2.58
N ASP A 197 15.24 36.66 -1.89
CA ASP A 197 15.82 36.30 -0.60
C ASP A 197 14.71 36.13 0.47
N PRO A 198 14.77 35.08 1.28
CA PRO A 198 13.78 34.82 2.33
C PRO A 198 13.90 35.82 3.49
N GLY A 199 12.75 36.18 4.06
CA GLY A 199 12.64 37.03 5.24
C GLY A 199 12.64 36.26 6.56
N LEU A 200 12.28 36.98 7.62
CA LEU A 200 12.14 36.41 8.96
C LEU A 200 10.74 35.78 9.13
N PRO A 201 10.63 34.52 9.61
CA PRO A 201 9.35 33.85 9.85
C PRO A 201 8.44 34.57 10.83
N GLU A 202 7.14 34.64 10.52
CA GLU A 202 6.17 35.29 11.41
C GLU A 202 6.05 34.60 12.77
N SER A 203 6.20 33.27 12.84
CA SER A 203 6.21 32.55 14.11
C SER A 203 7.30 33.03 15.09
N PHE A 204 8.46 33.50 14.59
CA PHE A 204 9.49 34.08 15.44
C PHE A 204 9.07 35.47 15.97
N ASN A 205 8.39 36.28 15.15
CA ASN A 205 7.81 37.54 15.62
C ASN A 205 6.79 37.29 16.73
N VAL A 206 5.90 36.31 16.56
CA VAL A 206 4.92 35.93 17.59
C VAL A 206 5.64 35.56 18.89
N LEU A 207 6.66 34.71 18.84
CA LEU A 207 7.46 34.32 20.01
C LEU A 207 8.08 35.52 20.75
N MET A 208 8.51 36.55 20.03
CA MET A 208 9.12 37.74 20.61
C MET A 208 8.10 38.70 21.26
N HIS A 209 6.81 38.56 20.94
CA HIS A 209 5.72 39.40 21.46
C HIS A 209 4.85 38.69 22.51
N ASP A 210 5.05 37.38 22.72
CA ASP A 210 4.50 36.59 23.83
C ASP A 210 5.26 36.86 25.14
#